data_AF-A0A962BY68-F1
#
_entry.id   AF-A0A962BY68-F1
#
_cell.length_a   1.000
_cell.length_b   1.000
_cell.length_c   1.000
_cell.angle_alpha   90.00
_cell.angle_beta   90.00
_cell.angle_gamma   90.00
#
_symmetry.space_group_name_H-M   'P 1'
#
loop_
_entity.id
_entity.type
_entity.pdbx_description
1 polymer ?
#
loop_
_entity_poly.entity_id
_entity_poly.type
_entity_poly.pdbx_seq_one_letter_code
_entity_poly.pdbx_strand_id
1 'polypeptide(L)'
;NPVMGEFIGAMAQIAKEWQAITMEVGKRGAQDPDEIGAAAFDYLWYTGYLAMAYWWARSVAAVHKSEHGDAYKAAKLETARFYFQRILPRAVAHGAAIRSGARTLLSLADEGFDS
;
A
#
# COMPACT_ATOMS: atom_id res chain seq x y z
N ASN A 1 16.85 6.73 -16.53
CA ASN A 1 16.61 8.01 -15.83
C ASN A 1 16.92 7.79 -14.35
N PRO A 2 18.06 8.27 -13.84
CA PRO A 2 18.51 8.02 -12.47
C PRO A 2 17.52 8.54 -11.40
N VAL A 3 16.76 9.60 -11.71
CA VAL A 3 15.72 10.16 -10.83
C VAL A 3 14.57 9.16 -10.58
N MET A 4 14.30 8.26 -11.52
CA MET A 4 13.25 7.25 -11.35
C MET A 4 13.66 6.09 -10.45
N GLY A 5 14.97 5.89 -10.24
CA GLY A 5 15.49 4.73 -9.50
C GLY A 5 14.98 4.68 -8.06
N GLU A 6 14.91 5.82 -7.38
CA GLU A 6 14.45 5.92 -5.99
C GLU A 6 12.98 5.51 -5.82
N PHE A 7 12.12 5.84 -6.79
CA PHE A 7 10.70 5.49 -6.77
C PHE A 7 10.46 4.03 -7.14
N ILE A 8 11.17 3.53 -8.15
CA ILE A 8 10.99 2.16 -8.64
C ILE A 8 11.37 1.14 -7.56
N GLY A 9 12.47 1.36 -6.84
CA GLY A 9 12.91 0.44 -5.79
C GLY A 9 11.89 0.32 -4.66
N ALA A 10 11.43 1.45 -4.12
CA ALA A 10 10.43 1.47 -3.06
C ALA A 10 9.09 0.86 -3.52
N MET A 11 8.64 1.17 -4.74
CA MET A 11 7.42 0.60 -5.30
C MET A 11 7.54 -0.91 -5.52
N ALA A 12 8.68 -1.40 -6.01
CA ALA A 12 8.91 -2.83 -6.21
C ALA A 12 8.86 -3.60 -4.89
N GLN A 13 9.39 -3.02 -3.80
CA GLN A 13 9.32 -3.63 -2.48
C GLN A 13 7.87 -3.76 -1.98
N ILE A 14 7.08 -2.69 -2.09
CA ILE A 14 5.65 -2.70 -1.71
C ILE A 14 4.85 -3.65 -2.61
N ALA A 15 5.11 -3.68 -3.91
CA ALA A 15 4.43 -4.58 -4.84
C ALA A 15 4.73 -6.06 -4.56
N LYS A 16 5.98 -6.38 -4.21
CA LYS A 16 6.38 -7.74 -3.81
C LYS A 16 5.66 -8.18 -2.54
N GLU A 17 5.59 -7.29 -1.54
CA GLU A 17 4.85 -7.60 -0.32
C GLU A 17 3.35 -7.72 -0.56
N TRP A 18 2.76 -6.84 -1.38
CA TRP A 18 1.35 -6.95 -1.79
C TRP A 18 1.07 -8.32 -2.42
N GLN A 19 1.89 -8.77 -3.36
CA GLN A 19 1.72 -10.08 -3.99
C GLN A 19 1.78 -11.22 -2.95
N ALA A 20 2.69 -11.15 -1.97
CA ALA A 20 2.75 -12.12 -0.89
C ALA A 20 1.47 -12.11 -0.04
N ILE A 21 1.00 -10.92 0.36
CA ILE A 21 -0.25 -10.74 1.11
C ILE A 21 -1.44 -11.31 0.35
N THR A 22 -1.58 -11.03 -0.95
CA THR A 22 -2.67 -11.57 -1.78
C THR A 22 -2.70 -13.09 -1.75
N MET A 23 -1.53 -13.73 -1.87
CA MET A 23 -1.41 -15.18 -1.82
C MET A 23 -1.69 -15.74 -0.43
N GLU A 24 -1.25 -15.07 0.64
CA GLU A 24 -1.52 -15.45 2.02
C GLU A 24 -3.02 -15.39 2.33
N VAL A 25 -3.68 -14.27 2.01
CA VAL A 25 -5.13 -14.10 2.18
C VAL A 25 -5.90 -15.14 1.39
N GLY A 26 -5.54 -15.39 0.12
CA GLY A 26 -6.20 -16.41 -0.69
C GLY A 26 -6.08 -17.82 -0.10
N LYS A 27 -4.92 -18.17 0.45
CA LYS A 27 -4.71 -19.47 1.11
C LYS A 27 -5.52 -19.61 2.40
N ARG A 28 -5.52 -18.57 3.24
CA ARG A 28 -6.29 -18.56 4.49
C ARG A 28 -7.80 -18.57 4.22
N GLY A 29 -8.25 -17.77 3.25
CA GLY A 29 -9.64 -17.70 2.80
C GLY A 29 -10.19 -19.02 2.24
N ALA A 30 -9.34 -19.87 1.65
CA ALA A 30 -9.75 -21.20 1.22
C ALA A 30 -10.01 -22.17 2.39
N GLN A 31 -9.47 -21.89 3.57
CA GLN A 31 -9.64 -22.67 4.79
C GLN A 31 -10.74 -22.10 5.67
N ASP A 32 -10.80 -20.77 5.77
CA ASP A 32 -11.73 -20.03 6.61
C ASP A 32 -12.23 -18.78 5.84
N PRO A 33 -13.51 -18.73 5.42
CA PRO A 33 -14.07 -17.57 4.73
C PRO A 33 -13.96 -16.25 5.50
N ASP A 34 -13.94 -16.29 6.84
CA ASP A 34 -13.87 -15.10 7.68
C ASP A 34 -12.53 -14.35 7.51
N GLU A 35 -11.47 -15.06 7.10
CA GLU A 35 -10.17 -14.46 6.79
C GLU A 35 -10.23 -13.49 5.61
N ILE A 36 -11.12 -13.70 4.65
CA ILE A 36 -11.32 -12.77 3.52
C ILE A 36 -11.98 -11.50 4.03
N GLY A 37 -13.02 -11.64 4.86
CA GLY A 37 -13.74 -10.51 5.47
C GLY A 37 -12.82 -9.67 6.36
N ALA A 38 -12.06 -10.34 7.23
CA ALA A 38 -11.10 -9.72 8.13
C ALA A 38 -10.01 -8.91 7.40
N ALA A 39 -9.55 -9.39 6.24
CA ALA A 39 -8.49 -8.74 5.47
C ALA A 39 -8.99 -7.60 4.54
N ALA A 40 -10.30 -7.54 4.24
CA ALA A 40 -10.82 -6.74 3.12
C ALA A 40 -10.47 -5.24 3.18
N PHE A 41 -10.65 -4.61 4.34
CA PHE A 41 -10.43 -3.18 4.52
C PHE A 41 -8.94 -2.82 4.40
N ASP A 42 -8.08 -3.53 5.13
CA ASP A 42 -6.65 -3.29 5.08
C ASP A 42 -6.05 -3.63 3.72
N TYR A 43 -6.55 -4.67 3.04
CA TYR A 43 -6.13 -5.01 1.69
C TYR A 43 -6.48 -3.91 0.68
N LEU A 44 -7.67 -3.30 0.80
CA LEU A 44 -8.05 -2.14 0.00
C LEU A 44 -7.08 -0.97 0.22
N TRP A 45 -6.77 -0.64 1.49
CA TRP A 45 -5.84 0.44 1.80
C TRP A 45 -4.43 0.18 1.29
N TYR A 46 -3.89 -1.03 1.54
CA TYR A 46 -2.57 -1.42 1.03
C TYR A 46 -2.49 -1.22 -0.48
N THR A 47 -3.50 -1.74 -1.20
CA THR A 47 -3.57 -1.63 -2.67
C THR A 47 -3.69 -0.17 -3.11
N GLY A 48 -4.45 0.66 -2.39
CA GLY A 48 -4.56 2.10 -2.64
C GLY A 48 -3.23 2.84 -2.53
N TYR A 49 -2.42 2.52 -1.52
CA TYR A 49 -1.07 3.10 -1.38
C TYR A 49 -0.16 2.71 -2.56
N LEU A 50 -0.19 1.44 -2.97
CA LEU A 50 0.58 0.97 -4.12
C LEU A 50 0.13 1.66 -5.43
N ALA A 51 -1.18 1.78 -5.66
CA ALA A 51 -1.73 2.44 -6.85
C ALA A 51 -1.31 3.91 -6.92
N MET A 52 -1.32 4.62 -5.80
CA MET A 52 -0.91 6.01 -5.75
C MET A 52 0.61 6.17 -5.92
N ALA A 53 1.42 5.25 -5.39
CA ALA A 53 2.87 5.21 -5.66
C ALA A 53 3.16 5.09 -7.16
N TYR A 54 2.42 4.23 -7.86
CA TYR A 54 2.50 4.10 -9.31
C TYR A 54 2.17 5.42 -10.03
N TRP A 55 1.10 6.11 -9.64
CA TRP A 55 0.72 7.38 -10.27
C TRP A 55 1.71 8.51 -10.01
N TRP A 56 2.29 8.59 -8.80
CA TRP A 56 3.38 9.53 -8.53
C TRP A 56 4.60 9.26 -9.39
N ALA A 57 5.03 7.99 -9.50
CA ALA A 57 6.16 7.63 -10.35
C ALA A 57 5.89 7.96 -11.84
N ARG A 58 4.68 7.68 -12.33
CA ARG A 58 4.24 8.08 -13.68
C ARG A 58 4.24 9.59 -13.86
N SER A 59 3.80 10.35 -12.87
CA SER A 59 3.78 11.82 -12.92
C SER A 59 5.20 12.40 -12.99
N VAL A 60 6.14 11.88 -12.20
CA VAL A 60 7.56 12.28 -12.25
C VAL A 60 8.18 11.95 -13.62
N ALA A 61 7.89 10.76 -14.16
CA ALA A 61 8.38 10.39 -15.48
C ALA A 61 7.82 11.29 -16.60
N ALA A 62 6.56 11.71 -16.48
CA ALA A 62 5.90 12.59 -17.44
C ALA A 62 6.44 14.03 -17.35
N VAL A 63 6.56 14.59 -16.14
CA VAL A 63 7.02 15.98 -15.96
C VAL A 63 8.47 16.16 -16.41
N HIS A 64 9.29 15.12 -16.31
CA HIS A 64 10.66 15.16 -16.80
C HIS A 64 10.74 15.32 -18.33
N LYS A 65 9.72 14.87 -19.06
CA LYS A 65 9.62 14.96 -20.53
C LYS A 65 8.77 16.14 -21.01
N SER A 66 8.29 17.00 -20.11
CA SER A 66 7.40 18.11 -20.48
C SER A 66 8.17 19.43 -20.63
N GLU A 67 7.50 20.39 -21.28
CA GLU A 67 7.98 21.77 -21.48
C GLU A 67 7.76 22.67 -20.25
N HIS A 68 7.36 22.12 -19.10
CA HIS A 68 7.21 22.91 -17.88
C HIS A 68 8.56 23.45 -17.38
N GLY A 69 8.53 24.62 -16.74
CA GLY A 69 9.72 25.21 -16.13
C GLY A 69 10.27 24.41 -14.95
N ASP A 70 11.55 24.63 -14.64
CA ASP A 70 12.30 23.84 -13.67
C ASP A 70 11.70 23.86 -12.25
N ALA A 71 11.14 25.00 -11.82
CA ALA A 71 10.49 25.11 -10.53
C ALA A 71 9.30 24.14 -10.38
N TYR A 72 8.50 23.97 -11.43
CA TYR A 72 7.36 23.03 -11.44
C TYR A 72 7.84 21.57 -11.43
N LYS A 73 8.87 21.26 -12.22
CA LYS A 73 9.49 19.93 -12.26
C LYS A 73 10.05 19.54 -10.89
N ALA A 74 10.76 20.45 -10.24
CA ALA A 74 11.30 20.27 -8.89
C ALA A 74 10.18 20.06 -7.86
N ALA A 75 9.14 20.90 -7.88
CA ALA A 75 8.00 20.75 -6.96
C ALA A 75 7.30 19.37 -7.11
N LYS A 76 7.12 18.89 -8.35
CA LYS A 76 6.55 17.56 -8.61
C LYS A 76 7.42 16.43 -8.06
N LEU A 77 8.73 16.54 -8.21
CA LEU A 77 9.67 15.56 -7.68
C LEU A 77 9.63 15.52 -6.14
N GLU A 78 9.67 16.68 -5.48
CA GLU A 78 9.61 16.77 -4.02
C GLU A 78 8.27 16.26 -3.47
N THR A 79 7.16 16.53 -4.16
CA THR A 79 5.85 15.99 -3.77
C THR A 79 5.82 14.46 -3.83
N ALA A 80 6.41 13.87 -4.87
CA ALA A 80 6.52 12.42 -4.97
C ALA A 80 7.42 11.86 -3.85
N ARG A 81 8.55 12.49 -3.56
CA ARG A 81 9.43 12.08 -2.43
C ARG A 81 8.71 12.09 -1.10
N PHE A 82 7.94 13.15 -0.82
CA PHE A 82 7.11 13.23 0.37
C PHE A 82 6.15 12.03 0.46
N TYR A 83 5.44 11.71 -0.62
CA TYR A 83 4.54 10.57 -0.65
C TYR A 83 5.26 9.25 -0.34
N PHE A 84 6.36 8.98 -1.05
CA PHE A 84 7.12 7.75 -0.91
C PHE A 84 7.78 7.59 0.47
N GLN A 85 8.21 8.68 1.10
CA GLN A 85 8.92 8.63 2.38
C GLN A 85 7.97 8.73 3.59
N ARG A 86 6.85 9.45 3.49
CA ARG A 86 5.97 9.75 4.64
C ARG A 86 4.63 9.04 4.61
N ILE A 87 4.15 8.69 3.42
CA ILE A 87 2.79 8.17 3.23
C ILE A 87 2.82 6.68 2.86
N LEU A 88 3.61 6.30 1.85
CA LEU A 88 3.72 4.92 1.38
C LEU A 88 4.05 3.90 2.49
N PRO A 89 4.94 4.17 3.47
CA PRO A 89 5.24 3.21 4.53
C PRO A 89 4.04 2.81 5.40
N ARG A 90 2.95 3.60 5.39
CA ARG A 90 1.71 3.25 6.10
C ARG A 90 1.07 1.97 5.55
N ALA A 91 1.33 1.60 4.29
CA ALA A 91 0.91 0.34 3.72
C ALA A 91 1.40 -0.86 4.55
N VAL A 92 2.61 -0.79 5.12
CA VAL A 92 3.18 -1.87 5.95
C VAL A 92 2.33 -2.14 7.19
N ALA A 93 1.74 -1.10 7.80
CA ALA A 93 0.85 -1.27 8.95
C ALA A 93 -0.43 -2.03 8.55
N HIS A 94 -1.01 -1.72 7.38
CA HIS A 94 -2.13 -2.50 6.84
C HIS A 94 -1.72 -3.94 6.53
N GLY A 95 -0.51 -4.16 6.01
CA GLY A 95 0.03 -5.51 5.81
C GLY A 95 0.16 -6.31 7.10
N ALA A 96 0.55 -5.66 8.19
CA ALA A 96 0.58 -6.27 9.52
C ALA A 96 -0.83 -6.60 10.05
N ALA A 97 -1.80 -5.70 9.88
CA ALA A 97 -3.19 -5.92 10.25
C ALA A 97 -3.81 -7.11 9.49
N ILE A 98 -3.58 -7.21 8.17
CA ILE A 98 -4.03 -8.35 7.36
C ILE A 98 -3.47 -9.68 7.91
N ARG A 99 -2.23 -9.66 8.41
CA ARG A 99 -1.56 -10.86 8.92
C ARG A 99 -1.98 -11.24 10.35
N SER A 100 -2.71 -10.40 11.09
CA SER A 100 -3.25 -10.80 12.40
C SER A 100 -4.41 -11.79 12.28
N GLY A 101 -5.04 -11.87 11.10
CA GLY A 101 -6.11 -12.82 10.79
C GLY A 101 -7.44 -12.48 11.47
N ALA A 102 -8.43 -13.35 11.26
CA ALA A 102 -9.80 -13.13 11.73
C ALA A 102 -9.96 -13.32 13.24
N ARG A 103 -9.12 -14.16 13.87
CA ARG A 103 -9.25 -14.50 15.29
C ARG A 103 -9.32 -13.30 16.21
N THR A 104 -8.50 -12.27 15.99
CA THR A 104 -8.49 -11.07 16.85
C THR A 104 -9.75 -10.24 16.73
N LEU A 105 -10.49 -10.39 15.63
CA LEU A 105 -11.76 -9.70 15.40
C LEU A 105 -12.96 -10.51 15.94
N LEU A 106 -12.83 -11.84 16.00
CA LEU A 106 -13.93 -12.76 16.26
C LEU A 106 -13.82 -13.52 17.59
N SER A 107 -12.77 -13.29 18.39
CA SER A 107 -12.56 -14.02 19.65
C SER A 107 -13.39 -13.51 20.83
N LEU A 108 -13.87 -12.27 20.78
CA LEU A 108 -14.71 -11.72 21.84
C LEU A 108 -16.13 -12.23 21.62
N ALA A 109 -16.69 -12.89 22.64
CA ALA A 109 -18.08 -13.31 22.62
C ALA A 109 -19.01 -12.09 22.69
N ASP A 110 -20.23 -12.23 22.15
CA ASP A 110 -21.20 -11.13 22.05
C ASP A 110 -21.46 -10.47 23.42
N GLU A 111 -21.55 -11.25 24.51
CA GLU A 111 -21.77 -10.70 25.85
C GLU A 111 -20.63 -9.79 26.34
N GLY A 112 -19.43 -9.95 25.75
CA GLY A 112 -18.27 -9.11 26.02
C GLY A 112 -18.38 -7.69 25.44
N PHE A 113 -19.35 -7.42 24.57
CA PHE A 113 -19.60 -6.10 23.98
C PHE A 113 -20.67 -5.27 24.72
N ASP A 114 -21.45 -5.88 25.61
CA ASP A 114 -22.60 -5.26 26.29
C ASP A 114 -22.23 -4.46 27.57
N SER A 115 -20.97 -4.02 27.68
CA SER A 115 -20.45 -3.28 28.86
C SER A 115 -20.72 -1.78 28.82
#